data_AF-A0A2N5PQC7-F1
#
_entry.id   AF-A0A2N5PQC7-F1
#
_cell.length_a   1.000
_cell.length_b   1.000
_cell.length_c   1.000
_cell.angle_alpha   90.00
_cell.angle_beta   90.00
_cell.angle_gamma   90.00
#
_symmetry.space_group_name_H-M   'P 1'
#
loop_
_entity.id
_entity.type
_entity.pdbx_description
1 polymer ?
#
loop_
_entity_poly.entity_id
_entity_poly.type
_entity_poly.pdbx_seq_one_letter_code
_entity_poly.pdbx_strand_id
1 'polypeptide(L)'
;MREYELEVLEQYDIEVISTRKTRGAYFCDTKEGLMLLGPAGISVGRAPLMYVLLCYLESRHGMKVDTPIFTKAGKLFSVSQDGTKYMLKKWVSGRECEVRRERDVLEAAQALGLLHQRMDWGEILGDGAWTKEKMQEMIPQASDHEPVLEIELKPFAGRDMLSELRRHNRELKKVRAFIRSRVTKNEFERRFLAHFESMYEMAQSVTERMECSGYPELYKDNLKAGKLIHGDYNYHNIWISSGRIAVTNFEHFRMDVQVQDLYYFLRKVMEKYQWKESLGRKILEMYESVRPLEDREKEFLALCLAYPEKFWKTANLYSNSNKARIPEKSVEKLQTAIGQQAEKERFLENIFTFHL
;
A
#
# COMPACT_ATOMS: atom_id res chain seq x y z
N MET A 1 31.14 7.52 -0.74
CA MET A 1 29.95 7.85 -1.54
C MET A 1 30.27 7.50 -2.97
N ARG A 2 29.38 6.85 -3.73
CA ARG A 2 29.62 6.57 -5.16
C ARG A 2 29.45 7.86 -5.95
N GLU A 3 30.08 7.99 -7.11
CA GLU A 3 30.05 9.23 -7.92
C GLU A 3 28.61 9.68 -8.27
N TYR A 4 27.73 8.76 -8.67
CA TYR A 4 26.33 9.09 -8.96
C TYR A 4 25.52 9.55 -7.74
N GLU A 5 25.90 9.13 -6.52
CA GLU A 5 25.20 9.54 -5.29
C GLU A 5 25.51 11.02 -4.99
N LEU A 6 26.77 11.44 -5.19
CA LEU A 6 27.20 12.82 -5.06
C LEU A 6 26.53 13.69 -6.13
N GLU A 7 26.55 13.24 -7.39
CA GLU A 7 25.94 13.94 -8.52
C GLU A 7 24.45 14.27 -8.28
N VAL A 8 23.70 13.30 -7.75
CA VAL A 8 22.28 13.47 -7.46
C VAL A 8 22.06 14.41 -6.27
N LEU A 9 22.88 14.30 -5.21
CA LEU A 9 22.78 15.16 -4.02
C LEU A 9 23.18 16.61 -4.29
N GLU A 10 24.13 16.86 -5.19
CA GLU A 10 24.58 18.21 -5.58
C GLU A 10 23.47 19.06 -6.22
N GLN A 11 22.43 18.40 -6.77
CA GLN A 11 21.24 19.06 -7.31
C GLN A 11 20.34 19.68 -6.22
N TYR A 12 20.55 19.31 -4.95
CA TYR A 12 19.80 19.83 -3.81
C TYR A 12 20.59 20.91 -3.06
N ASP A 13 19.88 21.85 -2.46
CA ASP A 13 20.45 22.90 -1.61
C ASP A 13 20.51 22.42 -0.16
N ILE A 14 21.40 21.45 0.11
CA ILE A 14 21.59 20.83 1.42
C ILE A 14 23.08 20.61 1.71
N GLU A 15 23.46 20.59 2.98
CA GLU A 15 24.82 20.26 3.39
C GLU A 15 24.90 18.85 3.97
N VAL A 16 25.38 17.89 3.18
CA VAL A 16 25.49 16.47 3.57
C VAL A 16 26.72 16.26 4.46
N ILE A 17 26.48 15.84 5.70
CA ILE A 17 27.51 15.49 6.68
C ILE A 17 27.98 14.05 6.45
N SER A 18 27.04 13.12 6.28
CA SER A 18 27.33 11.71 6.03
C SER A 18 26.18 11.00 5.33
N THR A 19 26.48 9.85 4.70
CA THR A 19 25.45 8.98 4.12
C THR A 19 25.57 7.56 4.63
N ARG A 20 24.43 6.87 4.77
CA ARG A 20 24.37 5.44 5.08
C ARG A 20 23.38 4.74 4.16
N LYS A 21 23.81 3.60 3.60
CA LYS A 21 22.97 2.81 2.69
C LYS A 21 21.85 2.09 3.46
N THR A 22 20.67 2.02 2.85
CA THR A 22 19.54 1.20 3.29
C THR A 22 19.00 0.36 2.11
N ARG A 23 17.79 -0.23 2.24
CA ARG A 23 17.15 -1.09 1.23
C ARG A 23 16.84 -0.31 -0.06
N GLY A 24 17.82 -0.20 -0.94
CA GLY A 24 17.68 0.46 -2.25
C GLY A 24 17.66 2.00 -2.21
N ALA A 25 18.03 2.59 -1.08
CA ALA A 25 18.06 4.03 -0.85
C ALA A 25 19.21 4.41 0.09
N TYR A 26 19.35 5.71 0.37
CA TYR A 26 20.41 6.27 1.20
C TYR A 26 19.81 7.22 2.20
N PHE A 27 20.15 7.03 3.47
CA PHE A 27 19.94 8.07 4.45
C PHE A 27 21.07 9.10 4.33
N CYS A 28 20.69 10.37 4.35
CA CYS A 28 21.60 11.50 4.34
C CYS A 28 21.46 12.23 5.67
N ASP A 29 22.52 12.25 6.46
CA ASP A 29 22.63 13.13 7.62
C ASP A 29 23.08 14.50 7.10
N THR A 30 22.27 15.53 7.35
CA THR A 30 22.48 16.88 6.81
C THR A 30 22.32 17.91 7.92
N LYS A 31 22.83 19.12 7.72
CA LYS A 31 22.64 20.21 8.70
C LYS A 31 21.16 20.57 8.89
N GLU A 32 20.32 20.31 7.89
CA GLU A 32 18.89 20.58 7.87
C GLU A 32 18.05 19.45 8.48
N GLY A 33 18.68 18.31 8.81
CA GLY A 33 18.05 17.14 9.43
C GLY A 33 18.30 15.84 8.68
N LEU A 34 17.67 14.76 9.15
CA LEU A 34 17.78 13.46 8.50
C LEU A 34 16.91 13.42 7.24
N MET A 35 17.47 12.94 6.13
CA MET A 35 16.77 12.80 4.86
C MET A 35 16.96 11.39 4.28
N LEU A 36 16.13 11.03 3.32
CA LEU A 36 16.25 9.79 2.55
C LEU A 36 16.26 10.12 1.05
N LEU A 37 17.34 9.74 0.36
CA LEU A 37 17.44 9.75 -1.09
C LEU A 37 17.17 8.36 -1.64
N GLY A 38 16.18 8.21 -2.53
CA GLY A 38 15.88 6.94 -3.18
C GLY A 38 15.40 7.11 -4.62
N PRO A 39 15.45 6.03 -5.43
CA PRO A 39 14.80 6.00 -6.74
C PRO A 39 13.32 6.32 -6.60
N ALA A 40 12.78 7.12 -7.50
CA ALA A 40 11.38 7.54 -7.47
C ALA A 40 10.56 6.80 -8.53
N GLY A 41 9.60 5.98 -8.08
CA GLY A 41 8.71 5.22 -8.97
C GLY A 41 7.46 6.01 -9.39
N ILE A 42 7.12 7.06 -8.65
CA ILE A 42 5.98 7.93 -8.94
C ILE A 42 6.16 8.70 -10.26
N SER A 43 5.06 8.85 -11.01
CA SER A 43 5.06 9.60 -12.27
C SER A 43 5.17 11.10 -12.03
N VAL A 44 5.66 11.82 -13.04
CA VAL A 44 5.88 13.27 -12.96
C VAL A 44 4.57 14.02 -12.68
N GLY A 45 3.46 13.64 -13.31
CA GLY A 45 2.15 14.26 -13.05
C GLY A 45 1.55 13.94 -11.68
N ARG A 46 1.98 12.86 -11.02
CA ARG A 46 1.45 12.45 -9.70
C ARG A 46 2.25 13.00 -8.53
N ALA A 47 3.53 13.31 -8.71
CA ALA A 47 4.38 13.80 -7.63
C ALA A 47 3.90 15.14 -7.03
N PRO A 48 3.42 16.14 -7.81
CA PRO A 48 2.85 17.36 -7.24
C PRO A 48 1.63 17.10 -6.36
N LEU A 49 0.73 16.20 -6.79
CA LEU A 49 -0.45 15.81 -6.01
C LEU A 49 -0.04 15.14 -4.68
N MET A 50 0.98 14.27 -4.72
CA MET A 50 1.55 13.65 -3.53
C MET A 50 2.16 14.72 -2.60
N TYR A 51 2.96 15.63 -3.14
CA TYR A 51 3.60 16.70 -2.37
C TYR A 51 2.56 17.55 -1.63
N VAL A 52 1.47 17.93 -2.31
CA VAL A 52 0.35 18.69 -1.72
C VAL A 52 -0.28 17.95 -0.56
N LEU A 53 -0.60 16.66 -0.73
CA LEU A 53 -1.12 15.81 0.34
C LEU A 53 -0.16 15.79 1.54
N LEU A 54 1.13 15.54 1.31
CA LEU A 54 2.12 15.41 2.38
C LEU A 54 2.34 16.74 3.12
N CYS A 55 2.37 17.86 2.39
CA CYS A 55 2.41 19.19 3.00
C CYS A 55 1.17 19.48 3.84
N TYR A 56 -0.02 19.09 3.40
CA TYR A 56 -1.25 19.25 4.17
C TYR A 56 -1.19 18.43 5.48
N LEU A 57 -0.81 17.15 5.39
CA LEU A 57 -0.66 16.28 6.57
C LEU A 57 0.40 16.82 7.55
N GLU A 58 1.55 17.28 7.04
CA GLU A 58 2.64 17.82 7.84
C GLU A 58 2.27 19.16 8.49
N SER A 59 1.81 20.14 7.70
CA SER A 59 1.64 21.53 8.16
C SER A 59 0.34 21.79 8.91
N ARG A 60 -0.77 21.15 8.50
CA ARG A 60 -2.09 21.37 9.11
C ARG A 60 -2.37 20.43 10.27
N HIS A 61 -1.85 19.21 10.22
CA HIS A 61 -2.15 18.16 11.19
C HIS A 61 -0.94 17.71 12.01
N GLY A 62 0.25 18.28 11.77
CA GLY A 62 1.47 17.96 12.51
C GLY A 62 1.94 16.52 12.33
N MET A 63 1.43 15.81 11.32
CA MET A 63 1.76 14.42 11.06
C MET A 63 3.20 14.29 10.57
N LYS A 64 3.86 13.18 10.91
CA LYS A 64 5.19 12.87 10.42
C LYS A 64 5.08 12.04 9.15
N VAL A 65 5.45 12.64 8.03
CA VAL A 65 5.43 12.02 6.71
C VAL A 65 6.70 12.34 5.93
N ASP A 66 7.00 11.58 4.88
CA ASP A 66 8.20 11.71 4.06
C ASP A 66 8.07 12.76 2.95
N THR A 67 7.76 14.01 3.33
CA THR A 67 7.57 15.13 2.39
C THR A 67 8.81 15.32 1.49
N PRO A 68 8.66 15.33 0.15
CA PRO A 68 9.75 15.59 -0.79
C PRO A 68 10.39 16.96 -0.60
N ILE A 69 11.68 17.06 -0.97
CA ILE A 69 12.47 18.29 -0.99
C ILE A 69 12.72 18.67 -2.45
N PHE A 70 12.65 19.96 -2.75
CA PHE A 70 12.93 20.47 -4.10
C PHE A 70 14.43 20.56 -4.36
N THR A 71 14.82 20.33 -5.61
CA THR A 71 16.15 20.64 -6.12
C THR A 71 16.37 22.16 -6.19
N LYS A 72 17.62 22.59 -6.39
CA LYS A 72 17.99 24.00 -6.67
C LYS A 72 17.24 24.58 -7.88
N ALA A 73 16.86 23.73 -8.82
CA ALA A 73 16.05 24.09 -9.99
C ALA A 73 14.54 24.14 -9.72
N GLY A 74 14.12 23.99 -8.46
CA GLY A 74 12.71 24.02 -8.06
C GLY A 74 11.92 22.78 -8.50
N LYS A 75 12.56 21.63 -8.69
CA LYS A 75 11.90 20.39 -9.16
C LYS A 75 11.83 19.32 -8.06
N LEU A 76 10.79 18.49 -8.09
CA LEU A 76 10.59 17.39 -7.13
C LEU A 76 11.52 16.19 -7.37
N PHE A 77 12.12 16.10 -8.56
CA PHE A 77 13.02 15.02 -8.94
C PHE A 77 14.39 15.58 -9.27
N SER A 78 15.40 14.85 -8.86
CA SER A 78 16.76 14.89 -9.42
C SER A 78 16.92 13.75 -10.42
N VAL A 79 17.69 13.95 -11.48
CA VAL A 79 17.92 12.94 -12.52
C VAL A 79 19.41 12.69 -12.63
N SER A 80 19.83 11.42 -12.59
CA SER A 80 21.23 11.04 -12.84
C SER A 80 21.53 10.97 -14.34
N GLN A 81 22.81 10.94 -14.70
CA GLN A 81 23.29 10.80 -16.09
C GLN A 81 22.66 9.65 -16.88
N ASP A 82 22.31 8.54 -16.24
CA ASP A 82 21.67 7.38 -16.87
C ASP A 82 20.15 7.53 -17.07
N GLY A 83 19.59 8.69 -16.70
CA GLY A 83 18.16 9.00 -16.78
C GLY A 83 17.34 8.49 -15.60
N THR A 84 17.94 7.86 -14.59
CA THR A 84 17.21 7.40 -13.41
C THR A 84 16.73 8.59 -12.57
N LYS A 85 15.44 8.59 -12.21
CA LYS A 85 14.85 9.60 -11.34
C LYS A 85 15.02 9.25 -9.87
N TYR A 86 15.45 10.23 -9.10
CA TYR A 86 15.57 10.16 -7.65
C TYR A 86 14.72 11.25 -7.00
N MET A 87 14.34 10.99 -5.75
CA MET A 87 13.64 11.94 -4.90
C MET A 87 14.28 11.95 -3.52
N LEU A 88 14.63 13.14 -3.07
CA LEU A 88 15.04 13.40 -1.70
C LEU A 88 13.81 13.72 -0.86
N LYS A 89 13.67 13.04 0.27
CA LYS A 89 12.52 13.20 1.18
C LYS A 89 13.03 13.54 2.58
N LYS A 90 12.29 14.40 3.29
CA LYS A 90 12.48 14.56 4.74
C LYS A 90 12.30 13.21 5.42
N TRP A 91 13.10 12.96 6.46
CA TRP A 91 13.01 11.71 7.20
C TRP A 91 13.02 11.93 8.71
N VAL A 92 12.48 10.96 9.44
CA VAL A 92 12.43 10.98 10.90
C VAL A 92 13.34 9.89 11.44
N SER A 93 14.17 10.24 12.43
CA SER A 93 14.97 9.27 13.16
C SER A 93 14.04 8.35 13.95
N GLY A 94 14.28 7.04 13.89
CA GLY A 94 13.44 6.05 14.54
C GLY A 94 13.81 4.65 14.08
N ARG A 95 12.96 3.70 14.46
CA ARG A 95 13.04 2.31 14.00
C ARG A 95 11.82 1.97 13.18
N GLU A 96 11.98 1.05 12.23
CA GLU A 96 10.88 0.43 11.50
C GLU A 96 9.92 -0.27 12.49
N CYS A 97 8.62 -0.23 12.19
CA CYS A 97 7.60 -0.95 12.95
C CYS A 97 7.90 -2.46 12.94
N GLU A 98 8.03 -3.04 14.12
CA GLU A 98 8.31 -4.47 14.25
C GLU A 98 6.98 -5.23 14.28
N VAL A 99 6.65 -5.91 13.18
CA VAL A 99 5.39 -6.65 13.06
C VAL A 99 5.17 -7.66 14.19
N ARG A 100 6.22 -8.22 14.79
CA ARG A 100 6.12 -9.19 15.91
C ARG A 100 5.99 -8.54 17.29
N ARG A 101 5.98 -7.21 17.36
CA ARG A 101 5.76 -6.45 18.60
C ARG A 101 4.34 -5.92 18.61
N GLU A 102 3.49 -6.50 19.46
CA GLU A 102 2.06 -6.14 19.56
C GLU A 102 1.84 -4.63 19.73
N ARG A 103 2.62 -3.97 20.60
CA ARG A 103 2.53 -2.51 20.80
C ARG A 103 2.70 -1.71 19.50
N ASP A 104 3.67 -2.07 18.66
CA ASP A 104 3.94 -1.35 17.41
C ASP A 104 2.79 -1.50 16.42
N VAL A 105 2.21 -2.70 16.37
CA VAL A 105 1.07 -3.03 15.52
C VAL A 105 -0.17 -2.24 15.94
N LEU A 106 -0.41 -2.10 17.25
CA LEU A 106 -1.53 -1.33 17.80
C LEU A 106 -1.35 0.18 17.57
N GLU A 107 -0.14 0.69 17.79
CA GLU A 107 0.24 2.07 17.49
C GLU A 107 0.06 2.38 15.98
N ALA A 108 0.49 1.46 15.11
CA ALA A 108 0.28 1.54 13.65
C ALA A 108 -1.22 1.57 13.27
N ALA A 109 -2.04 0.71 13.87
CA ALA A 109 -3.48 0.70 13.59
C ALA A 109 -4.15 2.04 13.96
N GLN A 110 -3.78 2.61 15.10
CA GLN A 110 -4.26 3.93 15.52
C GLN A 110 -3.79 5.04 14.58
N ALA A 111 -2.52 5.01 14.16
CA ALA A 111 -1.97 5.96 13.19
C ALA A 111 -2.69 5.91 11.84
N LEU A 112 -3.10 4.72 11.39
CA LEU A 112 -3.89 4.57 10.19
C LEU A 112 -5.27 5.23 10.31
N GLY A 113 -5.94 5.07 11.45
CA GLY A 113 -7.21 5.76 11.74
C GLY A 113 -7.06 7.28 11.69
N LEU A 114 -6.00 7.81 12.31
CA LEU A 114 -5.67 9.25 12.28
C LEU A 114 -5.38 9.72 10.85
N LEU A 115 -4.64 8.93 10.09
CA LEU A 115 -4.31 9.24 8.70
C LEU A 115 -5.57 9.32 7.84
N HIS A 116 -6.46 8.33 7.93
CA HIS A 116 -7.71 8.29 7.17
C HIS A 116 -8.64 9.47 7.49
N GLN A 117 -8.69 9.94 8.73
CA GLN A 117 -9.47 11.15 9.05
C GLN A 117 -9.00 12.40 8.31
N ARG A 118 -7.72 12.47 7.91
CA ARG A 118 -7.11 13.65 7.26
C ARG A 118 -6.90 13.47 5.77
N MET A 119 -7.09 12.27 5.26
CA MET A 119 -6.90 11.91 3.85
C MET A 119 -8.19 12.08 3.06
N ASP A 120 -8.61 13.33 2.89
CA ASP A 120 -9.76 13.74 2.07
C ASP A 120 -9.33 14.84 1.09
N TRP A 121 -9.38 14.56 -0.21
CA TRP A 121 -8.89 15.48 -1.24
C TRP A 121 -9.75 16.74 -1.35
N GLY A 122 -11.06 16.65 -1.09
CA GLY A 122 -11.95 17.80 -1.08
C GLY A 122 -11.58 18.79 0.03
N GLU A 123 -11.29 18.28 1.22
CA GLU A 123 -10.80 19.11 2.34
C GLU A 123 -9.42 19.71 2.06
N ILE A 124 -8.50 18.94 1.47
CA ILE A 124 -7.15 19.41 1.11
C ILE A 124 -7.21 20.61 0.16
N LEU A 125 -8.07 20.56 -0.86
CA LEU A 125 -8.25 21.66 -1.80
C LEU A 125 -9.05 22.82 -1.19
N GLY A 126 -10.02 22.52 -0.31
CA GLY A 126 -10.87 23.52 0.35
C GLY A 126 -10.11 24.47 1.27
N ASP A 127 -8.90 24.11 1.71
CA ASP A 127 -8.00 24.96 2.50
C ASP A 127 -7.44 26.16 1.71
N GLY A 128 -7.59 26.18 0.38
CA GLY A 128 -7.18 27.31 -0.48
C GLY A 128 -5.67 27.54 -0.58
N ALA A 129 -4.85 26.73 0.10
CA ALA A 129 -3.39 26.85 0.08
C ALA A 129 -2.79 26.54 -1.30
N TRP A 130 -3.44 25.67 -2.07
CA TRP A 130 -2.93 25.11 -3.32
C TRP A 130 -3.86 25.38 -4.50
N THR A 131 -3.30 25.84 -5.63
CA THR A 131 -4.03 26.11 -6.87
C THR A 131 -3.47 25.28 -8.03
N LYS A 132 -4.17 25.24 -9.17
CA LYS A 132 -3.71 24.50 -10.37
C LYS A 132 -2.35 24.99 -10.82
N GLU A 133 -2.19 26.29 -10.84
CA GLU A 133 -1.01 27.02 -11.30
C GLU A 133 0.20 26.64 -10.43
N LYS A 134 0.05 26.72 -9.10
CA LYS A 134 1.10 26.32 -8.15
C LYS A 134 1.56 24.87 -8.34
N MET A 135 0.63 23.93 -8.59
CA MET A 135 0.98 22.53 -8.81
C MET A 135 1.64 22.31 -10.17
N GLN A 136 1.21 23.04 -11.20
CA GLN A 136 1.77 22.97 -12.55
C GLN A 136 3.23 23.47 -12.59
N GLU A 137 3.58 24.48 -11.79
CA GLU A 137 4.95 25.00 -11.66
C GLU A 137 5.96 23.96 -11.11
N MET A 138 5.48 22.99 -10.30
CA MET A 138 6.31 21.94 -9.70
C MET A 138 6.74 20.86 -10.72
N ILE A 139 6.07 20.78 -11.85
CA ILE A 139 6.42 19.83 -12.91
C ILE A 139 7.76 20.27 -13.51
N PRO A 140 8.72 19.34 -13.71
CA PRO A 140 9.82 19.55 -14.63
C PRO A 140 9.29 20.18 -15.93
N GLN A 141 9.86 21.32 -16.33
CA GLN A 141 9.61 21.79 -17.69
C GLN A 141 10.13 20.67 -18.59
N ALA A 142 9.26 20.12 -19.42
CA ALA A 142 9.62 18.98 -20.25
C ALA A 142 10.91 19.28 -21.00
N SER A 143 11.84 18.32 -20.99
CA SER A 143 12.79 18.23 -22.09
C SER A 143 12.00 18.02 -23.38
N ASP A 144 12.59 18.35 -24.53
CA ASP A 144 11.97 18.37 -25.87
C ASP A 144 11.26 17.07 -26.33
N HIS A 145 11.08 16.06 -25.46
CA HIS A 145 10.64 14.72 -25.78
C HIS A 145 9.40 14.20 -25.00
N GLU A 146 8.88 14.90 -23.98
CA GLU A 146 7.63 14.50 -23.33
C GLU A 146 6.63 15.67 -23.26
N PRO A 147 5.50 15.65 -24.00
CA PRO A 147 4.47 16.66 -23.84
C PRO A 147 3.90 16.57 -22.41
N VAL A 148 4.06 17.63 -21.62
CA VAL A 148 3.39 17.75 -20.32
C VAL A 148 1.89 17.88 -20.60
N LEU A 149 1.16 16.77 -20.48
CA LEU A 149 -0.30 16.79 -20.37
C LEU A 149 -0.67 17.64 -19.16
N GLU A 150 -1.68 18.52 -19.30
CA GLU A 150 -2.19 19.31 -18.16
C GLU A 150 -2.42 18.41 -16.94
N ILE A 151 -1.95 18.84 -15.76
CA ILE A 151 -2.29 18.12 -14.53
C ILE A 151 -3.79 18.23 -14.29
N GLU A 152 -4.45 17.07 -14.24
CA GLU A 152 -5.73 16.95 -13.59
C GLU A 152 -5.51 17.10 -12.08
N LEU A 153 -6.19 18.07 -11.44
CA LEU A 153 -6.08 18.34 -10.00
C LEU A 153 -6.80 17.29 -9.14
N LYS A 154 -6.65 16.03 -9.51
CA LYS A 154 -7.36 14.94 -8.91
C LYS A 154 -6.44 13.72 -8.87
N PRO A 155 -6.17 13.17 -7.68
CA PRO A 155 -5.56 11.86 -7.57
C PRO A 155 -6.41 10.86 -8.34
N PHE A 156 -5.78 9.90 -9.01
CA PHE A 156 -6.50 8.88 -9.76
C PHE A 156 -7.42 8.06 -8.83
N ALA A 157 -8.53 7.59 -9.38
CA ALA A 157 -9.37 6.60 -8.72
C ALA A 157 -8.67 5.23 -8.75
N GLY A 158 -8.76 4.50 -7.65
CA GLY A 158 -8.36 3.11 -7.58
C GLY A 158 -9.13 2.22 -8.54
N ARG A 159 -8.77 0.94 -8.57
CA ARG A 159 -9.55 -0.05 -9.32
C ARG A 159 -10.64 -0.57 -8.41
N ASP A 160 -11.84 -0.67 -8.96
CA ASP A 160 -12.97 -1.30 -8.29
C ASP A 160 -12.60 -2.72 -7.82
N MET A 161 -12.69 -2.96 -6.51
CA MET A 161 -12.39 -4.25 -5.87
C MET A 161 -13.21 -5.39 -6.47
N LEU A 162 -14.50 -5.19 -6.76
CA LEU A 162 -15.33 -6.24 -7.33
C LEU A 162 -14.80 -6.71 -8.69
N SER A 163 -14.39 -5.78 -9.54
CA SER A 163 -13.74 -6.06 -10.82
C SER A 163 -12.40 -6.78 -10.65
N GLU A 164 -11.61 -6.42 -9.63
CA GLU A 164 -10.36 -7.11 -9.29
C GLU A 164 -10.62 -8.56 -8.84
N LEU A 165 -11.60 -8.80 -7.95
CA LEU A 165 -11.98 -10.15 -7.52
C LEU A 165 -12.44 -11.02 -8.69
N ARG A 166 -13.27 -10.47 -9.59
CA ARG A 166 -13.68 -11.16 -10.82
C ARG A 166 -12.49 -11.50 -11.73
N ARG A 167 -11.49 -10.61 -11.82
CA ARG A 167 -10.25 -10.91 -12.55
C ARG A 167 -9.49 -12.05 -11.88
N HIS A 168 -9.31 -12.01 -10.57
CA HIS A 168 -8.61 -13.04 -9.81
C HIS A 168 -9.29 -14.41 -9.94
N ASN A 169 -10.62 -14.48 -9.94
CA ASN A 169 -11.38 -15.71 -10.18
C ASN A 169 -11.11 -16.30 -11.58
N ARG A 170 -11.06 -15.44 -12.62
CA ARG A 170 -10.70 -15.87 -13.98
C ARG A 170 -9.26 -16.38 -14.05
N GLU A 171 -8.33 -15.73 -13.35
CA GLU A 171 -6.93 -16.15 -13.28
C GLU A 171 -6.80 -17.50 -12.56
N LEU A 172 -7.51 -17.75 -11.45
CA LEU A 172 -7.55 -19.06 -10.79
C LEU A 172 -7.99 -20.16 -11.76
N LYS A 173 -9.07 -19.93 -12.51
CA LYS A 173 -9.56 -20.86 -13.55
C LYS A 173 -8.49 -21.13 -14.62
N LYS A 174 -7.80 -20.09 -15.10
CA LYS A 174 -6.71 -20.22 -16.07
C LYS A 174 -5.54 -21.04 -15.52
N VAL A 175 -5.13 -20.79 -14.28
CA VAL A 175 -4.07 -21.55 -13.61
C VAL A 175 -4.47 -23.03 -13.46
N ARG A 176 -5.71 -23.31 -13.07
CA ARG A 176 -6.23 -24.69 -13.00
C ARG A 176 -6.22 -25.39 -14.36
N ALA A 177 -6.71 -24.74 -15.41
CA ALA A 177 -6.70 -25.30 -16.75
C ALA A 177 -5.27 -25.64 -17.21
N PHE A 178 -4.33 -24.72 -16.97
CA PHE A 178 -2.91 -24.92 -17.24
C PHE A 178 -2.33 -26.10 -16.45
N ILE A 179 -2.61 -26.22 -15.15
CA ILE A 179 -2.06 -27.32 -14.34
C ILE A 179 -2.68 -28.67 -14.74
N ARG A 180 -3.98 -28.70 -15.10
CA ARG A 180 -4.66 -29.93 -15.54
C ARG A 180 -4.12 -30.48 -16.85
N SER A 181 -3.68 -29.61 -17.77
CA SER A 181 -3.13 -30.04 -19.06
C SER A 181 -1.73 -30.66 -18.96
N ARG A 182 -1.03 -30.50 -17.82
CA ARG A 182 0.29 -31.13 -17.60
C ARG A 182 0.16 -32.62 -17.29
N VAL A 183 0.98 -33.41 -18.00
CA VAL A 183 1.06 -34.87 -17.84
C VAL A 183 1.55 -35.24 -16.44
N THR A 184 2.74 -34.79 -16.07
CA THR A 184 3.33 -35.01 -14.74
C THR A 184 3.08 -33.79 -13.85
N LYS A 185 2.64 -34.06 -12.62
CA LYS A 185 2.28 -33.03 -11.65
C LYS A 185 3.29 -33.00 -10.51
N ASN A 186 3.91 -31.84 -10.30
CA ASN A 186 4.81 -31.65 -9.17
C ASN A 186 4.03 -31.47 -7.85
N GLU A 187 4.74 -31.29 -6.74
CA GLU A 187 4.11 -31.14 -5.43
C GLU A 187 3.17 -29.93 -5.35
N PHE A 188 3.59 -28.77 -5.86
CA PHE A 188 2.77 -27.56 -5.89
C PHE A 188 1.43 -27.82 -6.59
N GLU A 189 1.51 -28.43 -7.78
CA GLU A 189 0.36 -28.69 -8.64
C GLU A 189 -0.63 -29.68 -8.00
N ARG A 190 -0.13 -30.76 -7.40
CA ARG A 190 -0.95 -31.72 -6.67
C ARG A 190 -1.70 -31.06 -5.51
N ARG A 191 -1.00 -30.24 -4.71
CA ARG A 191 -1.59 -29.52 -3.57
C ARG A 191 -2.60 -28.47 -4.02
N PHE A 192 -2.27 -27.72 -5.06
CA PHE A 192 -3.16 -26.70 -5.63
C PHE A 192 -4.46 -27.33 -6.14
N LEU A 193 -4.38 -28.41 -6.92
CA LEU A 193 -5.58 -29.09 -7.42
C LEU A 193 -6.43 -29.68 -6.29
N ALA A 194 -5.79 -30.24 -5.25
CA ALA A 194 -6.50 -30.82 -4.12
C ALA A 194 -7.34 -29.80 -3.33
N HIS A 195 -6.95 -28.53 -3.30
CA HIS A 195 -7.66 -27.46 -2.57
C HIS A 195 -8.36 -26.47 -3.49
N PHE A 196 -8.34 -26.70 -4.80
CA PHE A 196 -8.86 -25.74 -5.76
C PHE A 196 -10.36 -25.50 -5.56
N GLU A 197 -11.17 -26.56 -5.47
CA GLU A 197 -12.62 -26.40 -5.44
C GLU A 197 -13.06 -25.59 -4.23
N SER A 198 -12.62 -25.95 -3.02
CA SER A 198 -12.99 -25.22 -1.81
C SER A 198 -12.53 -23.75 -1.83
N MET A 199 -11.30 -23.49 -2.27
CA MET A 199 -10.79 -22.12 -2.39
C MET A 199 -11.54 -21.33 -3.47
N TYR A 200 -11.90 -21.97 -4.58
CA TYR A 200 -12.57 -21.30 -5.69
C TYR A 200 -14.04 -21.03 -5.37
N GLU A 201 -14.75 -21.96 -4.72
CA GLU A 201 -16.10 -21.77 -4.19
C GLU A 201 -16.13 -20.58 -3.23
N MET A 202 -15.22 -20.52 -2.27
CA MET A 202 -15.06 -19.37 -1.38
C MET A 202 -14.85 -18.06 -2.14
N ALA A 203 -13.97 -18.07 -3.15
CA ALA A 203 -13.72 -16.90 -3.98
C ALA A 203 -14.97 -16.45 -4.75
N GLN A 204 -15.81 -17.39 -5.20
CA GLN A 204 -17.09 -17.10 -5.85
C GLN A 204 -18.08 -16.49 -4.86
N SER A 205 -18.33 -17.15 -3.72
CA SER A 205 -19.26 -16.67 -2.69
C SER A 205 -18.92 -15.26 -2.21
N VAL A 206 -17.63 -14.99 -1.96
CA VAL A 206 -17.15 -13.64 -1.60
C VAL A 206 -17.44 -12.64 -2.72
N THR A 207 -17.22 -13.02 -3.98
CA THR A 207 -17.42 -12.10 -5.11
C THR A 207 -18.91 -11.79 -5.32
N GLU A 208 -19.77 -12.80 -5.20
CA GLU A 208 -21.22 -12.67 -5.31
C GLU A 208 -21.78 -11.83 -4.14
N ARG A 209 -21.32 -12.10 -2.91
CA ARG A 209 -21.72 -11.29 -1.75
C ARG A 209 -21.22 -9.85 -1.83
N MET A 210 -19.99 -9.62 -2.31
CA MET A 210 -19.46 -8.26 -2.53
C MET A 210 -20.33 -7.47 -3.51
N GLU A 211 -20.82 -8.11 -4.58
CA GLU A 211 -21.70 -7.48 -5.56
C GLU A 211 -23.06 -7.06 -4.98
N CYS A 212 -23.62 -7.86 -4.07
CA CYS A 212 -24.91 -7.58 -3.44
C CYS A 212 -24.82 -6.81 -2.11
N SER A 213 -23.61 -6.58 -1.60
CA SER A 213 -23.34 -5.82 -0.36
C SER A 213 -23.45 -4.31 -0.56
N GLY A 214 -23.26 -3.52 0.50
CA GLY A 214 -23.16 -2.06 0.40
C GLY A 214 -21.85 -1.54 -0.24
N TYR A 215 -20.96 -2.41 -0.71
CA TYR A 215 -19.68 -2.03 -1.31
C TYR A 215 -19.80 -1.17 -2.59
N PRO A 216 -20.67 -1.48 -3.59
CA PRO A 216 -20.74 -0.70 -4.82
C PRO A 216 -21.05 0.79 -4.57
N GLU A 217 -21.93 1.06 -3.62
CA GLU A 217 -22.29 2.42 -3.16
C GLU A 217 -21.16 3.01 -2.33
N LEU A 218 -20.57 2.25 -1.39
CA LEU A 218 -19.42 2.70 -0.59
C LEU A 218 -18.27 3.19 -1.48
N TYR A 219 -17.93 2.45 -2.53
CA TYR A 219 -16.88 2.80 -3.47
C TYR A 219 -17.20 4.12 -4.21
N LYS A 220 -18.41 4.24 -4.76
CA LYS A 220 -18.86 5.46 -5.45
C LYS A 220 -18.86 6.68 -4.53
N ASP A 221 -19.36 6.52 -3.30
CA ASP A 221 -19.43 7.59 -2.31
C ASP A 221 -18.03 8.08 -1.90
N ASN A 222 -17.09 7.15 -1.68
CA ASN A 222 -15.70 7.49 -1.33
C ASN A 222 -15.01 8.24 -2.48
N LEU A 223 -15.19 7.79 -3.73
CA LEU A 223 -14.64 8.49 -4.89
C LEU A 223 -15.26 9.88 -5.09
N LYS A 224 -16.56 10.02 -4.85
CA LYS A 224 -17.26 11.31 -4.95
C LYS A 224 -16.80 12.28 -3.86
N ALA A 225 -16.62 11.79 -2.63
CA ALA A 225 -16.10 12.56 -1.52
C ALA A 225 -14.60 12.86 -1.66
N GLY A 226 -13.87 12.16 -2.53
CA GLY A 226 -12.43 12.33 -2.68
C GLY A 226 -11.63 11.71 -1.54
N LYS A 227 -12.15 10.65 -0.90
CA LYS A 227 -11.44 9.92 0.15
C LYS A 227 -10.18 9.27 -0.41
N LEU A 228 -9.06 9.45 0.28
CA LEU A 228 -7.76 8.95 -0.12
C LEU A 228 -7.28 7.81 0.79
N ILE A 229 -6.50 6.92 0.20
CA ILE A 229 -5.71 5.89 0.86
C ILE A 229 -4.22 6.12 0.65
N HIS A 230 -3.40 5.55 1.54
CA HIS A 230 -1.97 5.39 1.38
C HIS A 230 -1.65 4.41 0.23
N GLY A 231 -2.38 3.30 0.15
CA GLY A 231 -2.29 2.34 -0.96
C GLY A 231 -1.16 1.31 -0.88
N ASP A 232 -0.27 1.45 0.10
CA ASP A 232 0.71 0.44 0.53
C ASP A 232 0.96 0.52 2.05
N TYR A 233 -0.09 0.64 2.86
CA TYR A 233 0.07 0.77 4.31
C TYR A 233 0.49 -0.56 4.97
N ASN A 234 1.80 -0.75 5.17
CA ASN A 234 2.37 -1.93 5.82
C ASN A 234 3.48 -1.55 6.82
N TYR A 235 3.90 -2.48 7.68
CA TYR A 235 4.85 -2.22 8.75
C TYR A 235 6.24 -1.74 8.29
N HIS A 236 6.63 -1.94 7.02
CA HIS A 236 7.88 -1.39 6.46
C HIS A 236 7.81 0.13 6.23
N ASN A 237 6.60 0.66 6.08
CA ASN A 237 6.31 2.06 5.79
C ASN A 237 5.94 2.86 7.06
N ILE A 238 6.17 2.28 8.24
CA ILE A 238 5.83 2.86 9.53
C ILE A 238 7.09 2.94 10.38
N TRP A 239 7.41 4.14 10.84
CA TRP A 239 8.59 4.44 11.65
C TRP A 239 8.17 4.94 13.02
N ILE A 240 8.75 4.36 14.06
CA ILE A 240 8.41 4.63 15.46
C ILE A 240 9.62 5.26 16.15
N SER A 241 9.39 6.38 16.82
CA SER A 241 10.41 7.12 17.57
C SER A 241 9.81 7.78 18.79
N SER A 242 10.19 7.33 20.00
CA SER A 242 9.78 7.94 21.28
C SER A 242 8.27 8.24 21.38
N GLY A 243 7.42 7.30 20.94
CA GLY A 243 5.96 7.45 20.96
C GLY A 243 5.37 8.28 19.82
N ARG A 244 6.17 8.70 18.84
CA ARG A 244 5.72 9.35 17.61
C ARG A 244 5.82 8.38 16.45
N ILE A 245 4.80 8.40 15.59
CA ILE A 245 4.72 7.56 14.40
C ILE A 245 4.90 8.43 13.18
N ALA A 246 5.78 8.00 12.28
CA ALA A 246 5.90 8.52 10.93
C ALA A 246 5.41 7.48 9.93
N VAL A 247 4.60 7.91 8.97
CA VAL A 247 4.14 7.09 7.84
C VAL A 247 4.89 7.55 6.60
N THR A 248 5.42 6.63 5.82
CA THR A 248 6.30 6.94 4.68
C THR A 248 5.88 6.19 3.43
N ASN A 249 6.40 6.55 2.25
CA ASN A 249 6.18 5.86 0.99
C ASN A 249 4.75 6.01 0.43
N PHE A 250 4.27 7.25 0.34
CA PHE A 250 2.97 7.60 -0.23
C PHE A 250 2.89 7.49 -1.76
N GLU A 251 3.81 6.82 -2.45
CA GLU A 251 3.85 6.78 -3.92
C GLU A 251 2.64 6.04 -4.54
N HIS A 252 1.92 5.25 -3.73
CA HIS A 252 0.73 4.49 -4.13
C HIS A 252 -0.60 5.14 -3.71
N PHE A 253 -0.55 6.37 -3.17
CA PHE A 253 -1.74 7.08 -2.73
C PHE A 253 -2.72 7.31 -3.89
N ARG A 254 -4.02 7.24 -3.60
CA ARG A 254 -5.10 7.36 -4.61
C ARG A 254 -6.45 7.55 -3.94
N MET A 255 -7.48 7.88 -4.71
CA MET A 255 -8.85 7.85 -4.20
C MET A 255 -9.37 6.43 -4.20
N ASP A 256 -9.89 5.97 -3.06
CA ASP A 256 -10.39 4.60 -2.89
C ASP A 256 -11.19 4.48 -1.59
N VAL A 257 -11.71 3.28 -1.30
CA VAL A 257 -12.30 2.97 0.02
C VAL A 257 -11.19 2.89 1.07
N GLN A 258 -11.24 3.77 2.08
CA GLN A 258 -10.17 3.89 3.08
C GLN A 258 -9.82 2.58 3.80
N VAL A 259 -10.85 1.79 4.08
CA VAL A 259 -10.72 0.51 4.78
C VAL A 259 -9.91 -0.54 3.99
N GLN A 260 -9.61 -0.28 2.71
CA GLN A 260 -8.67 -1.12 1.95
C GLN A 260 -7.25 -1.11 2.54
N ASP A 261 -6.77 0.01 3.08
CA ASP A 261 -5.47 0.05 3.78
C ASP A 261 -5.53 -0.73 5.10
N LEU A 262 -6.65 -0.64 5.84
CA LEU A 262 -6.85 -1.42 7.07
C LEU A 262 -6.88 -2.92 6.78
N TYR A 263 -7.60 -3.33 5.73
CA TYR A 263 -7.56 -4.70 5.21
C TYR A 263 -6.13 -5.16 4.93
N TYR A 264 -5.38 -4.36 4.16
CA TYR A 264 -4.04 -4.73 3.73
C TYR A 264 -3.10 -4.90 4.95
N PHE A 265 -3.13 -3.94 5.88
CA PHE A 265 -2.38 -3.98 7.12
C PHE A 265 -2.76 -5.18 8.00
N LEU A 266 -4.04 -5.31 8.32
CA LEU A 266 -4.58 -6.34 9.20
C LEU A 266 -4.23 -7.73 8.66
N ARG A 267 -4.49 -8.01 7.39
CA ARG A 267 -4.14 -9.31 6.78
C ARG A 267 -2.65 -9.62 6.91
N LYS A 268 -1.77 -8.66 6.60
CA LYS A 268 -0.31 -8.86 6.68
C LYS A 268 0.16 -9.15 8.10
N VAL A 269 -0.43 -8.50 9.09
CA VAL A 269 -0.15 -8.74 10.51
C VAL A 269 -0.69 -10.11 10.94
N MET A 270 -1.97 -10.39 10.69
CA MET A 270 -2.63 -11.61 11.17
C MET A 270 -1.99 -12.88 10.59
N GLU A 271 -1.48 -12.85 9.35
CA GLU A 271 -0.68 -13.94 8.78
C GLU A 271 0.58 -14.27 9.62
N LYS A 272 1.19 -13.28 10.29
CA LYS A 272 2.37 -13.45 11.17
C LYS A 272 2.01 -13.96 12.56
N TYR A 273 0.78 -13.71 13.02
CA TYR A 273 0.26 -14.12 14.33
C TYR A 273 -0.72 -15.30 14.24
N GLN A 274 -0.73 -16.03 13.13
CA GLN A 274 -1.61 -17.18 12.93
C GLN A 274 -3.08 -16.87 13.25
N TRP A 275 -3.54 -15.69 12.84
CA TRP A 275 -4.92 -15.24 13.03
C TRP A 275 -5.40 -15.23 14.49
N LYS A 276 -4.51 -14.95 15.46
CA LYS A 276 -4.88 -14.77 16.88
C LYS A 276 -5.97 -13.70 17.07
N GLU A 277 -7.18 -14.14 17.40
CA GLU A 277 -8.38 -13.30 17.54
C GLU A 277 -8.23 -12.13 18.50
N SER A 278 -7.59 -12.35 19.66
CA SER A 278 -7.39 -11.28 20.64
C SER A 278 -6.57 -10.12 20.09
N LEU A 279 -5.60 -10.39 19.21
CA LEU A 279 -4.79 -9.34 18.60
C LEU A 279 -5.58 -8.60 17.53
N GLY A 280 -6.25 -9.33 16.63
CA GLY A 280 -7.04 -8.70 15.57
C GLY A 280 -8.18 -7.83 16.12
N ARG A 281 -8.82 -8.26 17.22
CA ARG A 281 -9.79 -7.43 17.96
C ARG A 281 -9.17 -6.12 18.44
N LYS A 282 -8.02 -6.17 19.11
CA LYS A 282 -7.31 -4.95 19.57
C LYS A 282 -6.90 -4.05 18.41
N ILE A 283 -6.48 -4.60 17.27
CA ILE A 283 -6.13 -3.80 16.08
C ILE A 283 -7.34 -3.01 15.59
N LEU A 284 -8.49 -3.67 15.46
CA LEU A 284 -9.74 -3.02 15.05
C LEU A 284 -10.18 -1.97 16.08
N GLU A 285 -10.15 -2.30 17.38
CA GLU A 285 -10.46 -1.37 18.47
C GLU A 285 -9.55 -0.13 18.43
N MET A 286 -8.25 -0.29 18.21
CA MET A 286 -7.31 0.84 18.12
C MET A 286 -7.57 1.72 16.90
N TYR A 287 -7.92 1.14 15.75
CA TYR A 287 -8.33 1.91 14.58
C TYR A 287 -9.67 2.65 14.82
N GLU A 288 -10.69 1.93 15.30
CA GLU A 288 -12.03 2.46 15.56
C GLU A 288 -12.06 3.49 16.70
N SER A 289 -11.09 3.45 17.63
CA SER A 289 -10.92 4.47 18.67
C SER A 289 -10.67 5.88 18.09
N VAL A 290 -10.21 5.94 16.85
CA VAL A 290 -9.99 7.19 16.12
C VAL A 290 -11.07 7.39 15.06
N ARG A 291 -11.27 6.41 14.18
CA ARG A 291 -12.23 6.48 13.08
C ARG A 291 -13.16 5.27 13.14
N PRO A 292 -14.39 5.42 13.67
CA PRO A 292 -15.39 4.36 13.68
C PRO A 292 -15.64 3.79 12.28
N LEU A 293 -15.81 2.48 12.18
CA LEU A 293 -16.14 1.80 10.92
C LEU A 293 -17.66 1.75 10.75
N GLU A 294 -18.13 2.12 9.57
CA GLU A 294 -19.54 1.92 9.17
C GLU A 294 -19.85 0.43 8.96
N ASP A 295 -21.12 0.01 9.04
CA ASP A 295 -21.48 -1.41 8.85
C ASP A 295 -21.08 -1.94 7.47
N ARG A 296 -21.28 -1.13 6.42
CA ARG A 296 -20.82 -1.47 5.05
C ARG A 296 -19.30 -1.54 4.94
N GLU A 297 -18.57 -0.79 5.75
CA GLU A 297 -17.10 -0.86 5.81
C GLU A 297 -16.63 -2.13 6.52
N LYS A 298 -17.33 -2.54 7.60
CA LYS A 298 -17.08 -3.80 8.32
C LYS A 298 -17.34 -5.01 7.43
N GLU A 299 -18.46 -5.01 6.70
CA GLU A 299 -18.77 -6.07 5.73
C GLU A 299 -17.74 -6.11 4.59
N PHE A 300 -17.38 -4.96 4.01
CA PHE A 300 -16.32 -4.87 3.00
C PHE A 300 -14.99 -5.45 3.52
N LEU A 301 -14.57 -5.08 4.72
CA LEU A 301 -13.35 -5.59 5.35
C LEU A 301 -13.40 -7.11 5.53
N ALA A 302 -14.52 -7.63 6.04
CA ALA A 302 -14.73 -9.08 6.22
C ALA A 302 -14.65 -9.82 4.88
N LEU A 303 -15.31 -9.32 3.83
CA LEU A 303 -15.26 -9.90 2.49
C LEU A 303 -13.83 -9.90 1.90
N CYS A 304 -13.08 -8.81 2.06
CA CYS A 304 -11.70 -8.74 1.61
C CYS A 304 -10.79 -9.76 2.33
N LEU A 305 -10.96 -9.93 3.65
CA LEU A 305 -10.22 -10.91 4.45
C LEU A 305 -10.63 -12.36 4.11
N ALA A 306 -11.91 -12.58 3.84
CA ALA A 306 -12.46 -13.89 3.48
C ALA A 306 -11.90 -14.38 2.14
N TYR A 307 -11.75 -13.48 1.15
CA TYR A 307 -11.19 -13.83 -0.16
C TYR A 307 -9.84 -14.57 -0.03
N PRO A 308 -9.62 -15.66 -0.80
CA PRO A 308 -8.39 -16.46 -0.70
C PRO A 308 -7.22 -15.80 -1.46
N GLU A 309 -6.90 -14.54 -1.13
CA GLU A 309 -5.93 -13.72 -1.85
C GLU A 309 -4.54 -14.37 -1.89
N LYS A 310 -4.08 -14.94 -0.77
CA LYS A 310 -2.76 -15.58 -0.68
C LYS A 310 -2.66 -16.83 -1.56
N PHE A 311 -3.74 -17.60 -1.64
CA PHE A 311 -3.85 -18.76 -2.52
C PHE A 311 -3.80 -18.31 -4.00
N TRP A 312 -4.61 -17.34 -4.39
CA TRP A 312 -4.58 -16.75 -5.74
C TRP A 312 -3.22 -16.16 -6.10
N LYS A 313 -2.62 -15.30 -5.25
CA LYS A 313 -1.29 -14.70 -5.51
C LYS A 313 -0.21 -15.75 -5.71
N THR A 314 -0.25 -16.80 -4.91
CA THR A 314 0.72 -17.90 -4.99
C THR A 314 0.53 -18.71 -6.28
N ALA A 315 -0.71 -18.98 -6.67
CA ALA A 315 -1.07 -19.67 -7.92
C ALA A 315 -0.68 -18.85 -9.17
N ASN A 316 -0.95 -17.54 -9.17
CA ASN A 316 -0.64 -16.65 -10.29
C ASN A 316 0.89 -16.44 -10.42
N LEU A 317 1.61 -16.28 -9.31
CA LEU A 317 3.08 -16.23 -9.33
C LEU A 317 3.67 -17.52 -9.92
N TYR A 318 3.12 -18.68 -9.56
CA TYR A 318 3.55 -19.96 -10.11
C TYR A 318 3.37 -20.02 -11.64
N SER A 319 2.20 -19.63 -12.18
CA SER A 319 1.97 -19.70 -13.63
C SER A 319 2.86 -18.76 -14.44
N ASN A 320 3.27 -17.64 -13.85
CA ASN A 320 4.09 -16.59 -14.47
C ASN A 320 5.59 -16.79 -14.25
N SER A 321 6.01 -17.69 -13.36
CA SER A 321 7.43 -17.97 -13.07
C SER A 321 8.10 -18.83 -14.15
N ASN A 322 9.43 -18.74 -14.28
CA ASN A 322 10.21 -19.59 -15.17
C ASN A 322 10.20 -21.04 -14.65
N LYS A 323 9.54 -21.92 -15.40
CA LYS A 323 9.01 -23.22 -14.94
C LYS A 323 10.07 -24.33 -14.87
N ALA A 324 11.31 -24.04 -15.27
CA ALA A 324 12.45 -24.95 -15.20
C ALA A 324 12.95 -25.16 -13.75
N ARG A 325 12.67 -24.22 -12.83
CA ARG A 325 13.01 -24.35 -11.41
C ARG A 325 11.89 -23.78 -10.55
N ILE A 326 11.07 -24.65 -10.00
CA ILE A 326 10.02 -24.24 -9.05
C ILE A 326 10.70 -23.82 -7.76
N PRO A 327 10.54 -22.57 -7.31
CA PRO A 327 11.08 -22.17 -6.02
C PRO A 327 10.39 -22.98 -4.91
N GLU A 328 11.14 -23.63 -4.03
CA GLU A 328 10.61 -24.31 -2.82
C GLU A 328 9.68 -23.37 -2.02
N LYS A 329 10.05 -22.09 -1.97
CA LYS A 329 9.25 -21.00 -1.38
C LYS A 329 7.81 -20.90 -1.93
N SER A 330 7.55 -21.31 -3.17
CA SER A 330 6.19 -21.30 -3.72
C SER A 330 5.32 -22.40 -3.11
N VAL A 331 5.89 -23.57 -2.83
CA VAL A 331 5.20 -24.67 -2.14
C VAL A 331 4.91 -24.29 -0.69
N GLU A 332 5.90 -23.75 0.03
CA GLU A 332 5.75 -23.28 1.41
C GLU A 332 4.65 -22.21 1.55
N LYS A 333 4.62 -21.25 0.61
CA LYS A 333 3.59 -20.20 0.58
C LYS A 333 2.19 -20.77 0.36
N LEU A 334 2.05 -21.76 -0.52
CA LEU A 334 0.78 -22.44 -0.77
C LEU A 334 0.32 -23.22 0.46
N GLN A 335 1.22 -23.97 1.08
CA GLN A 335 0.96 -24.69 2.33
C GLN A 335 0.54 -23.74 3.45
N THR A 336 1.20 -22.59 3.58
CA THR A 336 0.82 -21.58 4.57
C THR A 336 -0.58 -21.02 4.28
N ALA A 337 -0.91 -20.76 3.02
CA ALA A 337 -2.23 -20.25 2.64
C ALA A 337 -3.35 -21.25 2.98
N ILE A 338 -3.11 -22.54 2.75
CA ILE A 338 -4.04 -23.62 3.07
C ILE A 338 -4.12 -23.84 4.58
N GLY A 339 -2.97 -23.94 5.24
CA GLY A 339 -2.87 -24.32 6.65
C GLY A 339 -3.37 -23.27 7.63
N GLN A 340 -3.49 -22.00 7.21
CA GLN A 340 -4.04 -20.91 8.03
C GLN A 340 -5.53 -20.62 7.75
N GLN A 341 -6.17 -21.41 6.87
CA GLN A 341 -7.51 -21.09 6.38
C GLN A 341 -8.58 -21.27 7.48
N ALA A 342 -8.48 -22.32 8.29
CA ALA A 342 -9.42 -22.57 9.38
C ALA A 342 -9.35 -21.52 10.49
N GLU A 343 -8.13 -21.06 10.86
CA GLU A 343 -7.98 -19.98 11.83
C GLU A 343 -8.48 -18.64 11.31
N LYS A 344 -8.33 -18.39 10.00
CA LYS A 344 -8.90 -17.22 9.34
C LYS A 344 -10.43 -17.24 9.34
N GLU A 345 -11.04 -18.39 9.05
CA GLU A 345 -12.50 -18.56 9.10
C GLU A 345 -13.02 -18.31 10.51
N ARG A 346 -12.44 -18.96 11.52
CA ARG A 346 -12.81 -18.72 12.93
C ARG A 346 -12.64 -17.25 13.33
N PHE A 347 -11.58 -16.58 12.85
CA PHE A 347 -11.40 -15.16 13.06
C PHE A 347 -12.54 -14.32 12.46
N LEU A 348 -12.97 -14.62 11.23
CA LEU A 348 -14.08 -13.92 10.58
C LEU A 348 -15.41 -14.14 11.31
N GLU A 349 -15.68 -15.37 11.73
CA GLU A 349 -16.88 -15.73 12.49
C GLU A 349 -16.94 -14.98 13.83
N ASN A 350 -15.86 -15.02 14.61
CA ASN A 350 -15.86 -14.49 15.97
C ASN A 350 -15.72 -12.97 16.07
N ILE A 351 -15.13 -12.31 15.05
CA ILE A 351 -14.87 -10.87 15.05
C ILE A 351 -15.91 -10.10 14.26
N PHE A 352 -16.36 -10.65 13.13
CA PHE A 352 -17.30 -9.97 12.25
C PHE A 352 -18.70 -10.61 12.25
N THR A 353 -18.93 -11.68 13.00
CA THR A 353 -20.16 -12.51 12.92
C THR A 353 -20.45 -12.89 11.48
N PHE A 354 -19.39 -13.20 10.73
CA PHE A 354 -19.40 -13.33 9.29
C PHE A 354 -19.28 -14.79 8.88
N HIS A 355 -20.33 -15.29 8.22
CA HIS A 355 -20.38 -16.61 7.61
C HIS A 355 -20.59 -16.45 6.09
N LEU A 356 -19.86 -17.23 5.29
CA LEU A 356 -19.95 -17.22 3.83
C LEU A 356 -21.04 -18.12 3.28
#